data_AF-A0A564G6H1-F1
#
_entry.id   AF-A0A564G6H1-F1
#
_cell.length_a   1.000
_cell.length_b   1.000
_cell.length_c   1.000
_cell.angle_alpha   90.00
_cell.angle_beta   90.00
_cell.angle_gamma   90.00
#
_symmetry.space_group_name_H-M   'P 1'
#
loop_
_entity.id
_entity.type
_entity.pdbx_description
1 polymer ?
#
loop_
_entity_poly.entity_id
_entity_poly.type
_entity_poly.pdbx_seq_one_letter_code
_entity_poly.pdbx_strand_id
1 'polypeptide(L)'
;MTVTTRRDTLATLAGFIAVPVASATALSRPSPGSDYEARFLALVPWLARVVPEAEALAERVHALYRASEEHAGDHPGWERPVQARAWAARCNTERERNGYREAWAAMSAAVSPIDVAVEPFMQKRMRTLSAVLWKARLASLIGSFEEEAVGDVAALAREGTLCA
;
A
#
# COMPACT_ATOMS: atom_id res chain seq x y z
N MET A 1 -21.00 1.04 4.24
CA MET A 1 -19.58 1.43 4.20
C MET A 1 -18.78 0.14 4.16
N THR A 2 -18.30 -0.23 2.97
CA THR A 2 -17.53 -1.46 2.76
C THR A 2 -16.08 -1.11 3.01
N VAL A 3 -15.48 -1.69 4.06
CA VAL A 3 -14.04 -1.63 4.30
C VAL A 3 -13.40 -2.49 3.21
N THR A 4 -12.96 -1.86 2.12
CA THR A 4 -12.11 -2.50 1.12
C THR A 4 -10.84 -2.93 1.82
N THR A 5 -10.65 -4.23 1.99
CA THR A 5 -9.46 -4.75 2.65
C THR A 5 -8.27 -4.63 1.69
N ARG A 6 -7.05 -4.58 2.23
CA ARG A 6 -5.78 -4.69 1.46
C ARG A 6 -5.81 -5.79 0.38
N ARG A 7 -6.53 -6.88 0.64
CA ARG A 7 -6.71 -8.01 -0.28
C ARG A 7 -7.60 -7.66 -1.49
N ASP A 8 -8.62 -6.83 -1.30
CA ASP A 8 -9.53 -6.39 -2.36
C ASP A 8 -8.85 -5.36 -3.27
N THR A 9 -8.02 -4.49 -2.70
CA THR A 9 -7.18 -3.55 -3.45
C THR A 9 -6.13 -4.30 -4.28
N LEU A 10 -5.45 -5.29 -3.70
CA LEU A 10 -4.50 -6.13 -4.43
C LEU A 10 -5.15 -7.02 -5.49
N ALA A 11 -6.36 -7.54 -5.25
CA ALA A 11 -7.11 -8.31 -6.24
C ALA A 11 -7.56 -7.44 -7.42
N THR A 12 -7.99 -6.20 -7.14
CA THR A 12 -8.32 -5.22 -8.17
C THR A 12 -7.08 -4.84 -8.99
N LEU A 13 -5.93 -4.65 -8.34
CA LEU A 13 -4.65 -4.36 -9.01
C LEU A 13 -4.10 -5.57 -9.80
N ALA A 14 -4.27 -6.80 -9.30
CA ALA A 14 -3.83 -8.02 -9.97
C ALA A 14 -4.55 -8.22 -11.32
N GLY A 15 -5.80 -7.75 -11.44
CA GLY A 15 -6.53 -7.72 -12.71
C GLY A 15 -5.90 -6.81 -13.78
N PHE A 16 -5.12 -5.79 -13.38
CA PHE A 16 -4.45 -4.85 -14.29
C PHE A 16 -2.99 -5.24 -14.62
N ILE A 17 -2.35 -6.09 -13.80
CA ILE A 17 -0.91 -6.42 -13.91
C ILE A 17 -0.62 -7.55 -14.93
N ALA A 18 -1.65 -8.21 -15.48
CA ALA A 18 -1.47 -9.27 -16.50
C ALA A 18 -1.06 -8.76 -17.90
N VAL A 19 -0.82 -7.46 -18.08
CA VAL A 19 -0.36 -6.90 -19.35
C VAL A 19 1.16 -6.73 -19.31
N PRO A 20 1.93 -7.34 -20.25
CA PRO A 20 3.38 -7.22 -20.25
C PRO A 20 3.78 -5.74 -20.42
N VAL A 21 4.48 -5.23 -19.41
CA VAL A 21 5.05 -3.87 -19.36
C VAL A 21 6.28 -3.79 -20.28
N ALA A 22 6.08 -4.02 -21.57
CA ALA A 22 7.09 -3.86 -22.60
C ALA A 22 6.65 -2.91 -23.73
N SER A 23 5.43 -2.37 -23.68
CA SER A 23 4.94 -1.46 -24.73
C SER A 23 3.90 -0.48 -24.18
N ALA A 24 4.32 0.39 -23.25
CA ALA A 24 3.53 1.56 -22.85
C ALA A 24 4.09 2.83 -23.51
N THR A 25 4.26 2.78 -24.83
CA THR A 25 4.44 3.96 -25.70
C THR A 25 3.15 4.20 -26.46
N ALA A 26 2.05 4.50 -25.78
CA ALA A 26 0.90 5.13 -26.41
C ALA A 26 -0.07 5.72 -25.38
N LEU A 27 -0.51 6.95 -25.66
CA LEU A 27 -1.59 7.73 -25.04
C LEU A 27 -1.22 8.57 -23.80
N SER A 28 -0.28 9.50 -23.98
CA SER A 28 -0.24 10.74 -23.20
C SER A 28 -0.49 11.92 -24.11
N ARG A 29 -1.66 12.55 -24.00
CA ARG A 29 -1.90 13.90 -24.52
C ARG A 29 -1.34 14.87 -23.45
N PRO A 30 -0.28 15.65 -23.71
CA PRO A 30 0.32 16.49 -22.69
C PRO A 30 -0.66 17.62 -22.33
N SER A 31 -1.04 17.71 -21.05
CA SER A 31 -1.75 18.87 -20.52
C SER A 31 -0.72 19.90 -20.03
N PRO A 32 -0.79 21.16 -20.45
CA PRO A 32 0.22 22.16 -20.10
C PRO A 32 -0.11 22.75 -18.73
N GLY A 33 0.50 22.21 -17.68
CA GLY A 33 0.47 22.77 -16.34
C GLY A 33 1.39 21.97 -15.43
N SER A 34 2.61 22.48 -15.21
CA SER A 34 3.63 21.96 -14.27
C SER A 34 3.52 20.45 -13.99
N ASP A 35 4.14 19.62 -14.82
CA ASP A 35 3.85 18.18 -14.92
C ASP A 35 4.27 17.41 -13.66
N TYR A 36 3.41 17.50 -12.66
CA TYR A 36 3.53 16.88 -11.36
C TYR A 36 3.56 15.36 -11.48
N GLU A 37 2.81 14.82 -12.42
CA GLU A 37 2.78 13.40 -12.72
C GLU A 37 4.10 12.96 -13.35
N ALA A 38 4.68 13.73 -14.29
CA ALA A 38 6.02 13.46 -14.78
C ALA A 38 7.09 13.53 -13.67
N ARG A 39 6.96 14.47 -12.72
CA ARG A 39 7.86 14.54 -11.56
C ARG A 39 7.73 13.34 -10.63
N PHE A 40 6.51 12.85 -10.41
CA PHE A 40 6.27 11.61 -9.68
C PHE A 40 6.86 10.41 -10.42
N LEU A 41 6.59 10.29 -11.72
CA LEU A 41 7.10 9.22 -12.55
C LEU A 41 8.64 9.24 -12.68
N ALA A 42 9.28 10.40 -12.54
CA ALA A 42 10.73 10.51 -12.47
C ALA A 42 11.34 9.82 -11.23
N LEU A 43 10.56 9.58 -10.18
CA LEU A 43 11.00 8.83 -8.98
C LEU A 43 11.00 7.32 -9.22
N VAL A 44 10.26 6.82 -10.22
CA VAL A 44 10.03 5.39 -10.45
C VAL A 44 11.33 4.57 -10.54
N PRO A 45 12.41 5.00 -11.21
CA PRO A 45 13.67 4.23 -11.25
C PRO A 45 14.30 4.03 -9.86
N TRP A 46 14.14 5.01 -8.96
CA TRP A 46 14.58 4.86 -7.58
C TRP A 46 13.61 3.99 -6.77
N LEU A 47 12.31 4.25 -6.87
CA LEU A 47 11.25 3.48 -6.21
C LEU A 47 11.33 1.99 -6.57
N ALA A 48 11.55 1.66 -7.84
CA ALA A 48 11.69 0.29 -8.32
C ALA A 48 12.85 -0.47 -7.66
N ARG A 49 13.87 0.24 -7.14
CA ARG A 49 14.97 -0.39 -6.39
C ARG A 49 14.67 -0.57 -4.91
N VAL A 50 13.98 0.38 -4.27
CA VAL A 50 13.80 0.41 -2.81
C VAL A 50 12.48 -0.21 -2.34
N VAL A 51 11.41 -0.12 -3.14
CA VAL A 51 10.07 -0.62 -2.78
C VAL A 51 10.05 -2.14 -2.57
N PRO A 52 10.70 -2.99 -3.39
CA PRO A 52 10.65 -4.43 -3.18
C PRO A 52 11.19 -4.89 -1.82
N GLU A 53 12.25 -4.25 -1.33
CA GLU A 53 12.82 -4.54 -0.01
C GLU A 53 11.86 -4.10 1.11
N ALA A 54 11.29 -2.89 0.99
CA ALA A 54 10.31 -2.38 1.94
C ALA A 54 9.05 -3.28 2.02
N GLU A 55 8.57 -3.78 0.87
CA GLU A 55 7.45 -4.74 0.82
C GLU A 55 7.79 -6.07 1.52
N ALA A 56 8.99 -6.61 1.30
CA ALA A 56 9.43 -7.82 1.97
C ALA A 56 9.49 -7.65 3.50
N LEU A 57 9.95 -6.49 3.97
CA LEU A 57 9.95 -6.14 5.39
C LEU A 57 8.52 -5.97 5.95
N ALA A 58 7.61 -5.34 5.20
CA ALA A 58 6.21 -5.22 5.59
C ALA A 58 5.53 -6.59 5.70
N GLU A 59 5.71 -7.47 4.72
CA GLU A 59 5.18 -8.84 4.78
C GLU A 59 5.73 -9.62 5.99
N ARG A 60 7.02 -9.45 6.32
CA ARG A 60 7.61 -10.03 7.52
C ARG A 60 6.93 -9.51 8.79
N VAL A 61 6.69 -8.20 8.89
CA VAL A 61 5.96 -7.60 10.02
C VAL A 61 4.55 -8.20 10.15
N HIS A 62 3.82 -8.33 9.04
CA HIS A 62 2.48 -8.94 9.06
C HIS A 62 2.50 -10.42 9.42
N ALA A 63 3.50 -11.18 8.98
CA ALA A 63 3.66 -12.57 9.37
C ALA A 63 3.90 -12.69 10.89
N LEU A 64 4.78 -11.87 11.46
CA LEU A 64 5.05 -11.87 12.90
C LEU A 64 3.83 -11.42 13.71
N TYR A 65 3.10 -10.41 13.22
CA TYR A 65 1.87 -9.96 13.86
C TYR A 65 0.81 -11.08 13.91
N ARG A 66 0.58 -11.77 12.79
CA ARG A 66 -0.37 -12.88 12.70
C ARG A 66 0.05 -14.06 13.57
N ALA A 67 1.33 -14.41 13.58
CA ALA A 67 1.85 -15.46 14.45
C ALA A 67 1.58 -15.16 15.94
N SER A 68 1.67 -13.89 16.36
CA SER A 68 1.31 -13.49 17.71
C SER A 68 -0.18 -13.62 18.03
N GLU A 69 -1.05 -13.38 17.05
CA GLU A 69 -2.50 -13.57 17.20
C GLU A 69 -2.87 -15.05 17.24
N GLU A 70 -2.28 -15.87 16.35
CA GLU A 70 -2.43 -17.32 16.34
C GLU A 70 -2.00 -17.93 17.69
N HIS A 71 -0.92 -17.43 18.28
CA HIS A 71 -0.48 -17.83 19.62
C HIS A 71 -1.46 -17.40 20.73
N ALA A 72 -2.05 -16.21 20.62
CA ALA A 72 -2.97 -15.68 21.62
C ALA A 72 -4.36 -16.36 21.59
N GLY A 73 -4.68 -17.07 20.50
CA GLY A 73 -5.96 -17.73 20.25
C GLY A 73 -7.05 -16.76 19.80
N ASP A 74 -8.30 -17.23 19.79
CA ASP A 74 -9.43 -16.45 19.29
C ASP A 74 -9.64 -15.15 20.08
N HIS A 75 -9.91 -14.07 19.35
CA HIS A 75 -10.27 -12.79 19.96
C HIS A 75 -11.65 -12.90 20.62
N PRO A 76 -11.80 -12.59 21.92
CA PRO A 76 -13.02 -12.85 22.68
C PRO A 76 -14.16 -11.85 22.45
N GLY A 77 -13.97 -10.91 21.52
CA GLY A 77 -14.88 -9.79 21.26
C GLY A 77 -14.58 -8.56 22.14
N TRP A 78 -14.81 -7.37 21.60
CA TRP A 78 -14.57 -6.10 22.32
C TRP A 78 -15.65 -5.79 23.37
N GLU A 79 -16.81 -6.45 23.27
CA GLU A 79 -17.87 -6.43 24.27
C GLU A 79 -17.47 -7.12 25.59
N ARG A 80 -16.35 -7.85 25.58
CA ARG A 80 -15.75 -8.52 26.75
C ARG A 80 -14.41 -7.87 27.11
N PRO A 81 -14.40 -6.65 27.67
CA PRO A 81 -13.20 -5.80 27.74
C PRO A 81 -12.07 -6.41 28.58
N VAL A 82 -12.39 -7.16 29.64
CA VAL A 82 -11.37 -7.84 30.46
C VAL A 82 -10.67 -8.93 29.66
N GLN A 83 -11.45 -9.76 28.96
CA GLN A 83 -10.93 -10.84 28.13
C GLN A 83 -10.16 -10.29 26.93
N ALA A 84 -10.65 -9.23 26.28
CA ALA A 84 -9.98 -8.57 25.17
C ALA A 84 -8.63 -7.98 25.58
N ARG A 85 -8.55 -7.35 26.76
CA ARG A 85 -7.27 -6.88 27.32
C ARG A 85 -6.31 -8.04 27.61
N ALA A 86 -6.80 -9.15 28.15
CA ALA A 86 -5.98 -10.33 28.41
C ALA A 86 -5.47 -10.96 27.10
N TRP A 87 -6.29 -11.01 26.06
CA TRP A 87 -5.88 -11.42 24.71
C TRP A 87 -4.80 -10.49 24.13
N ALA A 88 -5.02 -9.17 24.20
CA ALA A 88 -4.06 -8.19 23.71
C ALA A 88 -2.72 -8.26 24.45
N ALA A 89 -2.74 -8.54 25.76
CA ALA A 89 -1.54 -8.77 26.55
C ALA A 89 -0.75 -9.99 26.05
N ARG A 90 -1.43 -11.12 25.76
CA ARG A 90 -0.78 -12.31 25.17
C ARG A 90 -0.15 -12.00 23.81
N CYS A 91 -0.88 -11.31 22.93
CA CYS A 91 -0.35 -10.86 21.64
C CYS A 91 0.92 -10.01 21.82
N ASN A 92 0.89 -9.05 22.74
CA ASN A 92 2.03 -8.16 22.99
C ASN A 92 3.23 -8.91 23.56
N THR A 93 3.03 -9.80 24.53
CA THR A 93 4.09 -10.66 25.05
C THR A 93 4.72 -11.51 23.95
N GLU A 94 3.94 -12.02 23.02
CA GLU A 94 4.48 -12.80 21.91
C GLU A 94 5.23 -11.93 20.89
N ARG A 95 4.73 -10.72 20.58
CA ARG A 95 5.43 -9.74 19.74
C ARG A 95 6.79 -9.32 20.32
N GLU A 96 6.89 -9.24 21.64
CA GLU A 96 8.17 -8.95 22.31
C GLU A 96 9.19 -10.08 22.17
N ARG A 97 8.72 -11.32 21.96
CA ARG A 97 9.58 -12.51 21.85
C ARG A 97 9.95 -12.85 20.42
N ASN A 98 9.04 -12.63 19.47
CA ASN A 98 9.20 -13.09 18.09
C ASN A 98 9.97 -12.12 17.18
N GLY A 99 10.56 -11.06 17.74
CA GLY A 99 11.34 -10.07 17.00
C GLY A 99 10.50 -9.07 16.20
N TYR A 100 9.21 -8.90 16.54
CA TYR A 100 8.31 -7.96 15.89
C TYR A 100 8.83 -6.52 15.95
N ARG A 101 9.40 -6.11 17.09
CA ARG A 101 9.86 -4.73 17.31
C ARG A 101 11.02 -4.38 16.37
N GLU A 102 11.99 -5.28 16.24
CA GLU A 102 13.13 -5.14 15.35
C GLU A 102 12.69 -5.13 13.87
N ALA A 103 11.77 -6.03 13.51
CA ALA A 103 11.20 -6.06 12.16
C ALA A 103 10.42 -4.78 11.83
N TRP A 104 9.63 -4.27 12.78
CA TRP A 104 8.89 -3.01 12.64
C TRP A 104 9.83 -1.82 12.46
N ALA A 105 10.91 -1.76 13.24
CA ALA A 105 11.91 -0.70 13.13
C ALA A 105 12.62 -0.73 11.76
N ALA A 106 13.01 -1.93 11.29
CA ALA A 106 13.61 -2.09 9.97
C ALA A 106 12.66 -1.68 8.84
N MET A 107 11.39 -2.11 8.91
CA MET A 107 10.36 -1.71 7.95
C MET A 107 10.13 -0.20 7.95
N SER A 108 10.00 0.41 9.14
CA SER A 108 9.83 1.87 9.28
C SER A 108 11.01 2.65 8.70
N ALA A 109 12.24 2.17 8.92
CA ALA A 109 13.44 2.78 8.37
C ALA A 109 13.50 2.70 6.84
N ALA A 110 12.99 1.62 6.24
CA ALA A 110 12.92 1.46 4.79
C ALA A 110 11.78 2.28 4.15
N VAL A 111 10.61 2.37 4.82
CA VAL A 111 9.43 3.08 4.30
C VAL A 111 9.55 4.59 4.48
N SER A 112 10.15 5.09 5.56
CA SER A 112 10.18 6.54 5.85
C SER A 112 10.79 7.39 4.72
N PRO A 113 11.94 7.04 4.10
CA PRO A 113 12.46 7.80 2.96
C PRO A 113 11.55 7.76 1.74
N ILE A 114 10.82 6.65 1.53
CA ILE A 114 9.84 6.50 0.45
C ILE A 114 8.69 7.47 0.69
N ASP A 115 8.10 7.44 1.88
CA ASP A 115 7.00 8.30 2.28
C ASP A 115 7.36 9.78 2.09
N VAL A 116 8.49 10.24 2.62
CA VAL A 116 8.98 11.62 2.45
C VAL A 116 9.14 12.01 0.98
N ALA A 117 9.66 11.11 0.15
CA ALA A 117 9.86 11.38 -1.27
C ALA A 117 8.54 11.47 -2.05
N VAL A 118 7.55 10.67 -1.67
CA VAL A 118 6.27 10.56 -2.40
C VAL A 118 5.16 11.39 -1.77
N GLU A 119 5.25 11.86 -0.52
CA GLU A 119 4.20 12.61 0.16
C GLU A 119 3.69 13.82 -0.65
N PRO A 120 4.57 14.65 -1.28
CA PRO A 120 4.10 15.75 -2.11
C PRO A 120 3.21 15.30 -3.27
N PHE A 121 3.37 14.01 -3.67
CA PHE A 121 2.73 13.06 -4.62
C PHE A 121 1.27 12.65 -4.40
N MET A 122 0.98 12.30 -3.15
CA MET A 122 -0.07 11.33 -2.89
C MET A 122 -1.46 11.98 -2.85
N GLN A 123 -1.54 13.27 -2.55
CA GLN A 123 -2.81 14.00 -2.49
C GLN A 123 -3.31 14.49 -3.86
N LYS A 124 -2.46 14.50 -4.90
CA LYS A 124 -2.90 14.95 -6.22
C LYS A 124 -3.42 13.77 -7.02
N ARG A 125 -4.41 14.07 -7.84
CA ARG A 125 -5.02 13.11 -8.76
C ARG A 125 -4.04 12.72 -9.87
N MET A 126 -3.76 11.43 -9.97
CA MET A 126 -3.01 10.83 -11.09
C MET A 126 -3.96 10.44 -12.22
N ARG A 127 -3.51 10.55 -13.46
CA ARG A 127 -4.33 10.30 -14.65
C ARG A 127 -3.81 9.17 -15.53
N THR A 128 -2.49 8.99 -15.64
CA THR A 128 -1.95 7.85 -16.40
C THR A 128 -2.01 6.58 -15.59
N LEU A 129 -2.24 5.45 -16.27
CA LEU A 129 -2.23 4.12 -15.65
C LEU A 129 -0.96 3.89 -14.83
N SER A 130 0.21 4.23 -15.38
CA SER A 130 1.49 4.06 -14.68
C SER A 130 1.54 4.82 -13.35
N ALA A 131 1.11 6.08 -13.33
CA ALA A 131 1.12 6.89 -12.11
C ALA A 131 0.09 6.37 -11.08
N VAL A 132 -1.10 5.97 -11.54
CA VAL A 132 -2.16 5.40 -10.69
C VAL A 132 -1.69 4.08 -10.04
N LEU A 133 -1.08 3.17 -10.81
CA LEU A 133 -0.59 1.89 -10.28
C LEU A 133 0.52 2.09 -9.24
N TRP A 134 1.48 2.98 -9.51
CA TRP A 134 2.53 3.30 -8.55
C TRP A 134 1.98 3.95 -7.28
N LYS A 135 1.05 4.90 -7.42
CA LYS A 135 0.38 5.53 -6.28
C LYS A 135 -0.37 4.49 -5.43
N ALA A 136 -1.12 3.58 -6.04
CA ALA A 136 -1.84 2.53 -5.31
C ALA A 136 -0.89 1.59 -4.56
N ARG A 137 0.21 1.17 -5.19
CA ARG A 137 1.25 0.35 -4.56
C ARG A 137 1.87 1.06 -3.35
N LEU A 138 2.21 2.34 -3.50
CA LEU A 138 2.81 3.14 -2.43
C LEU A 138 1.83 3.41 -1.29
N ALA A 139 0.58 3.73 -1.59
CA ALA A 139 -0.46 3.91 -0.59
C ALA A 139 -0.65 2.65 0.27
N SER A 140 -0.68 1.48 -0.38
CA SER A 140 -0.75 0.19 0.32
C SER A 140 0.49 -0.13 1.16
N LEU A 141 1.69 0.30 0.73
CA LEU A 141 2.93 0.06 1.46
C LEU A 141 3.05 0.98 2.68
N ILE A 142 2.72 2.27 2.51
CA ILE A 142 2.82 3.28 3.57
C ILE A 142 1.67 3.12 4.59
N GLY A 143 0.52 2.58 4.17
CA GLY A 143 -0.68 2.50 5.00
C GLY A 143 -1.41 3.84 5.12
N SER A 144 -1.25 4.71 4.12
CA SER A 144 -1.82 6.07 4.04
C SER A 144 -2.26 6.36 2.60
N PHE A 145 -3.14 7.35 2.43
CA PHE A 145 -3.62 7.82 1.12
C PHE A 145 -4.45 6.79 0.31
N GLU A 146 -5.03 5.80 0.99
CA GLU A 146 -5.82 4.74 0.36
C GLU A 146 -7.05 5.31 -0.37
N GLU A 147 -7.72 6.30 0.22
CA GLU A 147 -8.90 6.94 -0.37
C GLU A 147 -8.55 7.65 -1.68
N GLU A 148 -7.44 8.39 -1.71
CA GLU A 148 -6.96 9.09 -2.90
C GLU A 148 -6.51 8.11 -3.99
N ALA A 149 -5.83 7.02 -3.61
CA ALA A 149 -5.43 5.99 -4.55
C ALA A 149 -6.65 5.26 -5.16
N VAL A 150 -7.63 4.91 -4.34
CA VAL A 150 -8.89 4.29 -4.80
C VAL A 150 -9.68 5.26 -5.67
N GLY A 151 -9.71 6.55 -5.31
CA GLY A 151 -10.35 7.59 -6.12
C GLY A 151 -9.76 7.69 -7.53
N ASP A 152 -8.44 7.64 -7.64
CA ASP A 152 -7.73 7.68 -8.92
C ASP A 152 -7.98 6.41 -9.76
N VAL A 153 -7.94 5.22 -9.13
CA VAL A 153 -8.28 3.94 -9.79
C VAL A 153 -9.72 3.96 -10.32
N ALA A 154 -10.68 4.40 -9.50
CA ALA A 154 -12.08 4.48 -9.88
C ALA A 154 -12.32 5.49 -11.01
N ALA A 155 -11.60 6.61 -11.00
CA ALA A 155 -11.65 7.59 -12.08
C ALA A 155 -11.11 7.02 -13.39
N LEU A 156 -9.96 6.35 -13.36
CA LEU A 156 -9.35 5.72 -14.53
C LEU A 156 -10.26 4.64 -15.14
N ALA A 157 -10.89 3.81 -14.29
CA ALA A 157 -11.83 2.80 -14.74
C ALA A 157 -13.05 3.41 -15.46
N ARG A 158 -13.64 4.48 -14.91
CA ARG A 158 -14.78 5.18 -15.55
C ARG A 158 -14.40 5.78 -16.91
N GLU A 159 -13.21 6.34 -17.02
CA GLU A 159 -12.72 6.94 -18.26
C GLU A 159 -12.41 5.89 -19.33
N GLY A 160 -11.91 4.71 -18.93
CA GLY A 160 -11.70 3.57 -19.83
C GLY A 160 -13.00 2.97 -20.38
N THR A 161 -14.05 2.89 -19.56
CA THR A 161 -15.37 2.37 -20.00
C THR A 161 -16.10 3.31 -20.95
N LEU A 162 -15.82 4.62 -20.93
CA LEU A 162 -16.40 5.59 -21.88
C LEU A 162 -15.79 5.50 -23.29
N CYS A 163 -14.69 4.77 -23.44
CA CYS A 163 -13.99 4.58 -24.71
C CYS A 163 -14.17 3.17 -25.30
N ALA A 164 -14.98 2.31 -24.66
CA ALA A 164 -15.33 0.96 -25.10
C ALA A 164 -16.78 0.93 -25.60
#